data_AF-A0A147K602-F1
#
_entry.id   AF-A0A147K602-F1
#
_cell.length_a   1.000
_cell.length_b   1.000
_cell.length_c   1.000
_cell.angle_alpha   90.00
_cell.angle_beta   90.00
_cell.angle_gamma   90.00
#
_symmetry.space_group_name_H-M   'P 1'
#
loop_
_entity.id
_entity.type
_entity.pdbx_description
1 polymer ?
#
loop_
_entity_poly.entity_id
_entity_poly.type
_entity_poly.pdbx_seq_one_letter_code
_entity_poly.pdbx_strand_id
1 'polypeptide(L)' 'MSSVTELILGFIWISGWICLIVGILGITVSLISGGTWIVVPVVAILVGVVFVWGVKKISTE' A
#
# COMPACT_ATOMS: atom_id res chain seq x y z
N MET A 1 5.48 23.96 -1.68
CA MET A 1 6.11 22.80 -1.01
C MET A 1 7.59 22.77 -1.39
N SER A 2 8.48 22.24 -0.55
CA SER A 2 9.90 22.12 -0.93
C SER A 2 10.09 20.91 -1.84
N SER A 3 11.09 20.94 -2.73
CA SER A 3 11.41 19.82 -3.64
C SER A 3 11.67 18.51 -2.90
N VAL A 4 12.10 18.57 -1.63
CA VAL A 4 12.31 17.40 -0.77
C VAL A 4 10.97 16.78 -0.38
N THR A 5 9.94 17.58 -0.12
CA THR A 5 8.59 17.12 0.25
C THR A 5 7.91 16.38 -0.91
N GLU A 6 8.05 16.88 -2.13
CA GLU A 6 7.51 16.22 -3.34
C GLU A 6 8.17 14.87 -3.59
N LEU A 7 9.49 14.77 -3.38
CA LEU A 7 10.23 13.52 -3.54
C LEU A 7 9.80 12.48 -2.50
N ILE A 8 9.60 12.89 -1.25
CA ILE A 8 9.08 12.02 -0.17
C ILE A 8 7.65 11.55 -0.49
N LEU A 9 6.77 12.45 -0.92
CA LEU A 9 5.39 12.10 -1.31
C LEU A 9 5.36 11.12 -2.48
N GLY A 10 6.21 11.33 -3.50
CA GLY A 10 6.36 10.40 -4.62
C GLY A 10 6.85 9.02 -4.19
N PHE A 11 7.82 8.96 -3.28
CA PHE A 11 8.33 7.69 -2.75
C PHE A 11 7.25 6.94 -1.95
N ILE A 12 6.51 7.66 -1.11
CA ILE A 12 5.39 7.10 -0.33
C ILE A 12 4.30 6.57 -1.27
N TRP A 13 3.96 7.31 -2.34
CA TRP A 13 2.99 6.87 -3.33
C TRP A 13 3.38 5.54 -3.96
N ILE A 14 4.61 5.43 -4.47
CA ILE A 14 5.13 4.21 -5.09
C ILE A 14 5.13 3.05 -4.08
N SER A 15 5.56 3.30 -2.84
CA SER A 15 5.57 2.28 -1.79
C SER A 15 4.16 1.77 -1.44
N GLY A 16 3.14 2.65 -1.45
CA GLY A 16 1.75 2.28 -1.25
C GLY A 16 1.22 1.35 -2.34
N TRP A 17 1.54 1.63 -3.60
CA TRP A 17 1.19 0.75 -4.73
C TRP A 17 1.90 -0.61 -4.67
N ILE A 18 3.18 -0.65 -4.29
CA ILE A 18 3.91 -1.90 -4.11
C ILE A 18 3.25 -2.74 -3.00
N CYS A 19 2.89 -2.12 -1.87
CA CYS A 19 2.16 -2.81 -0.78
C CYS A 19 0.83 -3.42 -1.26
N LEU A 20 0.08 -2.71 -2.11
CA LEU A 20 -1.16 -3.23 -2.69
C LEU A 20 -0.90 -4.45 -3.57
N ILE A 21 0.10 -4.40 -4.46
CA ILE A 21 0.43 -5.51 -5.36
C ILE A 21 0.87 -6.74 -4.56
N VAL A 22 1.77 -6.57 -3.59
CA VAL A 22 2.25 -7.67 -2.73
C VAL A 22 1.12 -8.23 -1.89
N GLY A 23 0.24 -7.37 -1.37
CA GLY A 23 -0.96 -7.78 -0.64
C GLY A 23 -1.88 -8.66 -1.50
N ILE A 24 -2.20 -8.25 -2.72
CA ILE A 24 -3.05 -9.04 -3.63
C ILE A 24 -2.40 -10.40 -3.96
N LEU A 25 -1.09 -10.41 -4.24
CA LEU A 25 -0.35 -11.65 -4.47
C LEU A 25 -0.39 -12.57 -3.24
N GLY A 26 -0.22 -12.01 -2.04
CA GLY A 26 -0.29 -12.75 -0.78
C GLY A 26 -1.69 -13.31 -0.48
N ILE A 27 -2.77 -12.62 -0.89
CA ILE A 27 -4.13 -13.18 -0.83
C ILE A 27 -4.23 -14.41 -1.72
N THR A 28 -3.76 -14.33 -2.97
CA THR A 28 -3.80 -15.45 -3.92
C THR A 28 -3.06 -16.67 -3.36
N VAL A 29 -1.87 -16.48 -2.81
CA VAL A 29 -1.09 -17.56 -2.19
C VAL A 29 -1.80 -18.11 -0.94
N SER A 30 -2.37 -17.24 -0.10
CA SER A 30 -3.11 -17.65 1.09
C SER A 30 -4.37 -18.46 0.75
N LEU A 31 -5.06 -18.12 -0.34
CA LEU A 31 -6.23 -18.87 -0.80
C LEU A 31 -5.83 -20.28 -1.27
N ILE A 32 -4.68 -20.42 -1.94
CA ILE A 32 -4.13 -21.70 -2.35
C ILE A 32 -3.72 -22.56 -1.14
N SER A 33 -3.21 -21.94 -0.06
CA SER A 33 -2.77 -22.65 1.15
C SER A 33 -3.87 -22.91 2.19
N GLY A 34 -5.15 -22.75 1.83
CA GLY A 34 -6.28 -23.03 2.72
C GLY A 34 -6.57 -21.92 3.74
N GLY A 35 -6.12 -20.69 3.49
CA GLY A 35 -6.54 -19.49 4.23
C GLY A 35 -5.81 -19.23 5.55
N THR A 36 -4.77 -19.99 5.88
CA THR A 36 -4.07 -19.92 7.17
C THR A 36 -3.44 -18.55 7.48
N TRP A 37 -3.13 -17.75 6.46
CA TRP A 37 -2.40 -16.48 6.61
C TRP A 37 -3.05 -15.28 5.94
N ILE A 38 -4.35 -15.34 5.61
CA ILE A 38 -5.04 -14.27 4.86
C ILE A 38 -5.00 -12.90 5.54
N VAL A 39 -4.81 -12.87 6.87
CA VAL A 39 -4.71 -11.63 7.64
C VAL A 39 -3.48 -10.80 7.23
N VAL A 40 -2.34 -11.44 6.96
CA VAL A 40 -1.09 -10.76 6.59
C VAL A 40 -1.23 -9.93 5.30
N PRO A 41 -1.68 -10.50 4.16
CA PRO A 41 -1.89 -9.74 2.95
C PRO A 41 -3.03 -8.73 3.06
N VAL A 42 -4.08 -9.01 3.84
CA VAL A 42 -5.16 -8.04 4.07
C VAL A 42 -4.66 -6.79 4.80
N VAL A 43 -3.83 -6.96 5.83
CA VAL A 43 -3.21 -5.83 6.54
C VAL A 43 -2.28 -5.05 5.60
N ALA A 44 -1.50 -5.72 4.76
CA ALA A 44 -0.65 -5.07 3.76
C ALA A 44 -1.46 -4.21 2.77
N ILE A 45 -2.61 -4.71 2.31
CA ILE A 45 -3.53 -3.94 1.46
C ILE A 45 -4.06 -2.72 2.19
N LEU A 46 -4.53 -2.87 3.42
CA LEU A 46 -5.05 -1.75 4.22
C LEU A 46 -4.00 -0.65 4.40
N VAL A 47 -2.77 -1.02 4.74
CA VAL A 47 -1.64 -0.09 4.87
C VAL A 47 -1.37 0.62 3.54
N GLY A 48 -1.33 -0.12 2.42
CA GLY A 48 -1.17 0.44 1.08
C GLY A 48 -2.27 1.45 0.72
N VAL A 49 -3.54 1.14 1.00
CA VAL A 49 -4.67 2.05 0.79
C VAL A 49 -4.52 3.32 1.63
N VAL A 50 -4.16 3.20 2.91
CA VAL A 50 -3.98 4.36 3.80
C VAL A 50 -2.84 5.26 3.30
N PHE A 51 -1.74 4.69 2.83
CA PHE A 51 -0.63 5.46 2.26
C PHE A 51 -1.05 6.20 0.99
N VAL A 52 -1.69 5.52 0.04
CA VAL A 52 -2.17 6.15 -1.21
C VAL A 52 -3.21 7.23 -0.90
N TRP A 53 -4.14 6.96 0.01
CA TRP A 53 -5.15 7.94 0.40
C TRP A 53 -4.55 9.15 1.11
N GLY A 54 -3.60 8.93 2.02
CA GLY A 54 -2.90 10.00 2.75
C GLY A 54 -2.12 10.93 1.82
N VAL A 55 -1.36 10.36 0.87
CA VAL A 55 -0.65 11.17 -0.14
C VAL A 55 -1.64 11.93 -1.03
N LYS A 56 -2.74 11.28 -1.46
CA LYS A 56 -3.76 11.95 -2.28
C LYS A 56 -4.40 13.13 -1.54
N LYS A 57 -4.67 12.97 -0.24
CA LYS A 57 -5.22 14.03 0.60
C LYS A 57 -4.26 15.21 0.72
N ILE A 58 -2.98 14.94 1.03
CA ILE A 58 -1.93 15.97 1.14
C ILE A 58 -1.69 16.68 -0.20
N SER A 59 -1.81 15.98 -1.32
CA SER A 59 -1.65 16.56 -2.66
C SER A 59 -2.86 17.38 -3.13
N THR A 60 -4.00 17.28 -2.45
CA THR A 60 -5.23 18.02 -2.79
C THR A 60 -5.38 19.30 -1.95
N GLU A 61 -4.64 19.42 -0.85
CA GLU A 61 -4.52 20.64 -0.02
C GLU A 61 -3.39 21.55 -0.52
#